data_AF-A0A838E619-F1
#
_entry.id   AF-A0A838E619-F1
#
_cell.length_a   1.000
_cell.length_b   1.000
_cell.length_c   1.000
_cell.angle_alpha   90.00
_cell.angle_beta   90.00
_cell.angle_gamma   90.00
#
_symmetry.space_group_name_H-M   'P 1'
#
loop_
_entity.id
_entity.type
_entity.pdbx_description
1 polymer ?
#
loop_
_entity_poly.entity_id
_entity_poly.type
_entity_poly.pdbx_seq_one_letter_code
_entity_poly.pdbx_strand_id
1 'polypeptide(L)'
;MVDRRTVLAGAGALAVTALVAGPAAVALLAGTALPGAAGSPGAVTGGALDDIPADLLPLFLAADAAHGHPWHILAAVAWRESGWSPDVIACRRDSVAGARGLMQLMPGTAAELGVDPCVPAQAIDGAARYLAELHRRFGRHDLALAGYNAGAAAVERHGGIPPYRETQAYVAAVLERAARYAGGASAPGQPPGDANGDPARVLALADDGRIVLTDRERGDLRNPAMDGRVLAIMEALAASWAFAVSVLKTGHSRCVGGGDRPGCRESHHYHYRAVDIYAFDGEHVGPGSTTARAVVGWLATITGVLRPAEVGSPFRTGSPGHFTDPYHQRHVHIGYAANP
;
A
#
# COMPACT_ATOMS: atom_id res chain seq x y z
N MET A 1 -20.85 27.55 -51.39
CA MET A 1 -21.11 26.71 -52.58
C MET A 1 -20.86 25.26 -52.18
N VAL A 2 -21.81 24.66 -51.45
CA VAL A 2 -22.76 23.61 -51.89
C VAL A 2 -22.05 22.40 -52.49
N ASP A 3 -21.99 21.30 -51.73
CA ASP A 3 -22.06 19.96 -52.31
C ASP A 3 -22.84 19.00 -51.39
N ARG A 4 -23.39 17.99 -52.03
CA ARG A 4 -24.74 17.44 -51.91
C ARG A 4 -24.86 16.28 -50.90
N ARG A 5 -26.02 16.23 -50.23
CA ARG A 5 -26.61 15.00 -49.68
C ARG A 5 -27.62 14.45 -50.69
N THR A 6 -27.52 13.18 -51.05
CA THR A 6 -28.69 12.38 -51.47
C THR A 6 -28.45 10.91 -51.13
N VAL A 7 -29.41 10.36 -50.40
CA VAL A 7 -29.55 8.96 -49.95
C VAL A 7 -30.18 8.14 -51.07
N LEU A 8 -29.82 6.85 -51.20
CA LEU A 8 -30.74 5.83 -51.70
C LEU A 8 -30.32 4.43 -51.23
N ALA A 9 -31.31 3.71 -50.72
CA ALA A 9 -31.26 2.34 -50.22
C ALA A 9 -31.72 1.33 -51.30
N GLY A 10 -31.31 0.08 -51.13
CA GLY A 10 -31.87 -1.13 -51.78
C GLY A 10 -31.10 -2.34 -51.25
N ALA A 11 -31.63 -3.16 -50.35
CA ALA A 11 -32.68 -4.18 -50.50
C ALA A 11 -32.28 -5.33 -51.45
N GLY A 12 -32.11 -6.53 -50.88
CA GLY A 12 -31.87 -7.78 -51.59
C GLY A 12 -31.76 -8.96 -50.63
N ALA A 13 -32.91 -9.56 -50.30
CA ALA A 13 -33.08 -10.76 -49.47
C ALA A 13 -33.33 -12.00 -50.35
N LEU A 14 -32.95 -13.20 -49.87
CA LEU A 14 -33.54 -14.51 -50.20
C LEU A 14 -33.03 -15.52 -49.13
N ALA A 15 -33.84 -15.87 -48.12
CA ALA A 15 -34.91 -16.91 -48.07
C ALA A 15 -34.35 -18.35 -47.97
N VAL A 16 -34.35 -18.98 -46.77
CA VAL A 16 -35.40 -19.90 -46.20
C VAL A 16 -35.32 -21.30 -46.87
N THR A 17 -35.16 -22.44 -46.18
CA THR A 17 -36.18 -23.21 -45.40
C THR A 17 -35.45 -24.40 -44.72
N ALA A 18 -35.45 -24.55 -43.39
CA ALA A 18 -36.34 -25.35 -42.51
C ALA A 18 -36.13 -26.88 -42.54
N LEU A 19 -35.97 -27.53 -41.36
CA LEU A 19 -36.92 -28.54 -40.83
C LEU A 19 -36.56 -29.11 -39.41
N VAL A 20 -37.62 -29.18 -38.58
CA VAL A 20 -38.02 -30.11 -37.48
C VAL A 20 -37.38 -30.13 -36.07
N ALA A 21 -38.34 -30.04 -35.12
CA ALA A 21 -38.48 -30.30 -33.68
C ALA A 21 -37.65 -31.40 -32.95
N GLY A 22 -37.58 -31.25 -31.61
CA GLY A 22 -36.87 -32.06 -30.58
C GLY A 22 -37.51 -33.43 -30.23
N PRO A 23 -37.42 -33.98 -28.98
CA PRO A 23 -37.00 -33.43 -27.69
C PRO A 23 -35.95 -34.27 -26.88
N ALA A 24 -35.50 -33.68 -25.76
CA ALA A 24 -35.02 -34.29 -24.49
C ALA A 24 -34.12 -35.56 -24.48
N ALA A 25 -32.90 -35.40 -23.97
CA ALA A 25 -32.23 -36.43 -23.17
C ALA A 25 -31.30 -35.78 -22.13
N VAL A 26 -31.60 -36.01 -20.86
CA VAL A 26 -30.71 -35.81 -19.71
C VAL A 26 -29.63 -36.89 -19.78
N ALA A 27 -28.36 -36.49 -19.77
CA ALA A 27 -27.24 -37.37 -19.43
C ALA A 27 -26.22 -36.56 -18.62
N LEU A 28 -26.33 -36.68 -17.31
CA LEU A 28 -25.26 -36.43 -16.36
C LEU A 28 -24.22 -37.52 -16.57
N LEU A 29 -22.95 -37.20 -16.83
CA LEU A 29 -21.81 -38.04 -16.48
C LEU A 29 -20.51 -37.22 -16.50
N ALA A 30 -19.72 -37.49 -15.46
CA ALA A 30 -18.58 -36.74 -14.96
C ALA A 30 -17.35 -36.74 -15.87
N GLY A 31 -16.51 -35.72 -15.67
CA GLY A 31 -15.06 -35.88 -15.68
C GLY A 31 -14.35 -35.49 -16.96
N THR A 32 -14.13 -34.18 -17.16
CA THR A 32 -13.00 -33.71 -17.97
C THR A 32 -12.23 -32.66 -17.18
N ALA A 33 -10.98 -33.01 -16.89
CA ALA A 33 -9.99 -32.18 -16.23
C ALA A 33 -9.89 -30.80 -16.89
N LEU A 34 -9.81 -29.76 -16.05
CA LEU A 34 -9.57 -28.40 -16.50
C LEU A 34 -8.18 -28.30 -17.15
N PRO A 35 -8.04 -27.56 -18.27
CA PRO A 35 -6.73 -27.22 -18.81
C PRO A 35 -6.00 -26.29 -17.83
N GLY A 36 -4.70 -26.54 -17.71
CA GLY A 36 -3.80 -25.91 -16.74
C GLY A 36 -3.88 -24.39 -16.74
N ALA A 37 -3.94 -23.84 -15.52
CA ALA A 37 -3.74 -22.44 -15.22
C ALA A 37 -2.48 -21.94 -15.94
N ALA A 38 -2.70 -20.98 -16.84
CA ALA A 38 -1.64 -20.13 -17.36
C ALA A 38 -0.90 -19.53 -16.15
N GLY A 39 0.42 -19.65 -16.16
CA GLY A 39 1.29 -19.27 -15.06
C GLY A 39 1.01 -17.85 -14.56
N SER A 40 0.85 -17.75 -13.23
CA SER A 40 0.85 -16.49 -12.52
C SER A 40 2.14 -15.71 -12.82
N PRO A 41 2.09 -14.38 -12.99
CA PRO A 41 3.30 -13.57 -12.96
C PRO A 41 3.95 -13.76 -11.58
N GLY A 42 5.27 -13.90 -11.60
CA GLY A 42 6.07 -14.52 -10.53
C GLY A 42 5.67 -14.14 -9.11
N ALA A 43 5.60 -15.17 -8.26
CA ALA A 43 5.56 -15.02 -6.81
C ALA A 43 6.71 -14.09 -6.38
N VAL A 44 6.36 -12.87 -5.99
CA VAL A 44 7.33 -11.91 -5.48
C VAL A 44 7.76 -12.43 -4.12
N THR A 45 9.04 -12.74 -3.98
CA THR A 45 9.63 -13.21 -2.73
C THR A 45 9.37 -12.18 -1.62
N GLY A 46 8.70 -12.59 -0.55
CA GLY A 46 8.31 -11.77 0.61
C GLY A 46 9.46 -11.12 1.41
N GLY A 47 10.67 -11.03 0.87
CA GLY A 47 11.85 -10.41 1.48
C GLY A 47 12.32 -9.11 0.83
N ALA A 48 11.50 -8.49 -0.03
CA ALA A 48 11.88 -7.22 -0.66
C ALA A 48 11.94 -6.05 0.35
N LEU A 49 11.08 -6.06 1.38
CA LEU A 49 11.02 -4.98 2.38
C LEU A 49 11.86 -5.24 3.63
N ASP A 50 12.42 -6.44 3.79
CA ASP A 50 13.13 -6.87 4.99
C ASP A 50 14.37 -6.02 5.32
N ASP A 51 14.99 -5.42 4.30
CA ASP A 51 16.17 -4.60 4.49
C ASP A 51 15.86 -3.15 4.88
N ILE A 52 14.59 -2.71 4.78
CA ILE A 52 14.18 -1.36 5.17
C ILE A 52 14.00 -1.34 6.70
N PRO A 53 14.70 -0.46 7.43
CA PRO A 53 14.48 -0.29 8.86
C PRO A 53 13.00 -0.03 9.16
N ALA A 54 12.50 -0.78 10.14
CA ALA A 54 11.08 -0.87 10.49
C ALA A 54 10.38 0.47 10.69
N ASP A 55 11.09 1.40 11.32
CA ASP A 55 10.66 2.74 11.70
C ASP A 55 10.67 3.72 10.52
N LEU A 56 11.34 3.39 9.41
CA LEU A 56 11.45 4.27 8.25
C LEU A 56 10.41 4.00 7.16
N LEU A 57 9.91 2.76 7.03
CA LEU A 57 8.89 2.43 6.02
C LEU A 57 7.64 3.33 6.08
N PRO A 58 7.04 3.59 7.26
CA PRO A 58 5.89 4.51 7.35
C PRO A 58 6.22 5.93 6.89
N LEU A 59 7.46 6.38 7.07
CA LEU A 59 7.89 7.72 6.65
C LEU A 59 8.00 7.83 5.13
N PHE A 60 8.50 6.78 4.45
CA PHE A 60 8.52 6.74 2.98
C PHE A 60 7.12 6.74 2.38
N LEU A 61 6.21 5.95 2.96
CA LEU A 61 4.80 5.91 2.54
C LEU A 61 4.10 7.25 2.76
N ALA A 62 4.36 7.91 3.89
CA ALA A 62 3.81 9.24 4.18
C ALA A 62 4.33 10.30 3.19
N ALA A 63 5.62 10.26 2.85
CA ALA A 63 6.22 11.21 1.91
C ALA A 63 5.68 11.03 0.48
N ASP A 64 5.43 9.79 0.04
CA ASP A 64 4.77 9.51 -1.24
C ASP A 64 3.35 10.09 -1.26
N ALA A 65 2.55 9.81 -0.23
CA ALA A 65 1.20 10.35 -0.11
C ALA A 65 1.17 11.90 -0.12
N ALA A 66 2.18 12.55 0.45
CA ALA A 66 2.26 14.01 0.52
C ALA A 66 2.74 14.67 -0.79
N HIS A 67 3.68 14.03 -1.52
CA HIS A 67 4.42 14.67 -2.62
C HIS A 67 4.24 13.99 -3.98
N GLY A 68 3.58 12.83 -4.03
CA GLY A 68 3.33 12.06 -5.25
C GLY A 68 4.59 11.49 -5.89
N HIS A 69 5.62 11.19 -5.09
CA HIS A 69 6.84 10.53 -5.57
C HIS A 69 6.91 9.11 -5.01
N PRO A 70 7.03 8.07 -5.85
CA PRO A 70 6.83 6.69 -5.41
C PRO A 70 7.73 6.31 -4.22
N TRP A 71 7.11 5.87 -3.12
CA TRP A 71 7.80 5.59 -1.85
C TRP A 71 8.99 4.63 -2.05
N HIS A 72 8.86 3.67 -2.97
CA HIS A 72 9.88 2.66 -3.26
C HIS A 72 11.12 3.26 -3.94
N ILE A 73 10.99 4.34 -4.72
CA ILE A 73 12.15 5.08 -5.26
C ILE A 73 12.84 5.82 -4.12
N LEU A 74 12.06 6.48 -3.26
CA LEU A 74 12.60 7.24 -2.13
C LEU A 74 13.34 6.34 -1.12
N ALA A 75 12.77 5.18 -0.79
CA ALA A 75 13.42 4.18 0.04
C ALA A 75 14.70 3.63 -0.60
N ALA A 76 14.71 3.41 -1.92
CA ALA A 76 15.90 2.97 -2.65
C ALA A 76 17.00 4.03 -2.69
N VAL A 77 16.65 5.31 -2.77
CA VAL A 77 17.60 6.43 -2.60
C VAL A 77 18.19 6.38 -1.19
N ALA A 78 17.36 6.29 -0.15
CA ALA A 78 17.83 6.22 1.24
C ALA A 78 18.80 5.05 1.49
N TRP A 79 18.48 3.88 0.93
CA TRP A 79 19.37 2.72 0.94
C TRP A 79 20.70 3.03 0.25
N ARG A 80 20.67 3.65 -0.94
CA ARG A 80 21.88 3.95 -1.70
C ARG A 80 22.77 4.97 -0.99
N GLU A 81 22.17 5.95 -0.34
CA GLU A 81 22.84 7.05 0.35
C GLU A 81 23.45 6.61 1.68
N SER A 82 22.71 5.86 2.49
CA SER A 82 23.12 5.54 3.87
C SER A 82 23.57 4.10 4.07
N GLY A 83 23.19 3.18 3.17
CA GLY A 83 23.33 1.74 3.36
C GLY A 83 22.62 1.23 4.63
N TRP A 84 21.63 1.98 5.13
CA TRP A 84 20.99 1.75 6.43
C TRP A 84 21.93 1.80 7.64
N SER A 85 23.12 2.40 7.50
CA SER A 85 24.11 2.52 8.57
C SER A 85 23.56 3.38 9.73
N PRO A 86 23.43 2.85 10.97
CA PRO A 86 22.91 3.61 12.11
C PRO A 86 23.70 4.89 12.39
N ASP A 87 25.03 4.87 12.20
CA ASP A 87 25.88 6.05 12.38
C ASP A 87 25.65 7.14 11.32
N VAL A 88 25.23 6.78 10.10
CA VAL A 88 24.90 7.76 9.05
C VAL A 88 23.51 8.33 9.31
N ILE A 89 22.54 7.46 9.62
CA ILE A 89 21.16 7.85 9.93
C ILE A 89 21.14 8.81 11.12
N ALA A 90 21.92 8.52 12.17
CA ALA A 90 22.03 9.35 13.36
C ALA A 90 23.04 10.52 13.23
N CYS A 91 23.53 10.83 12.02
CA CYS A 91 24.51 11.89 11.76
C CYS A 91 25.78 11.85 12.64
N ARG A 92 26.22 10.66 13.04
CA ARG A 92 27.51 10.45 13.71
C ARG A 92 28.65 10.35 12.71
N ARG A 93 28.33 10.08 11.44
CA ARG A 93 29.25 10.01 10.32
C ARG A 93 28.68 10.71 9.10
N ASP A 94 29.34 11.79 8.70
CA ASP A 94 29.05 12.52 7.47
C ASP A 94 29.90 11.97 6.30
N SER A 95 29.51 12.26 5.07
CA SER A 95 30.38 11.96 3.91
C SER A 95 31.59 12.90 3.87
N VAL A 96 32.60 12.54 3.08
CA VAL A 96 33.77 13.40 2.84
C VAL A 96 33.38 14.75 2.25
N ALA A 97 32.33 14.79 1.42
CA ALA A 97 31.80 16.02 0.83
C ALA A 97 30.92 16.83 1.81
N GLY A 98 30.59 16.28 2.98
CA GLY A 98 29.77 16.94 4.00
C GLY A 98 28.27 16.68 3.89
N ALA A 99 27.82 15.77 3.01
CA ALA A 99 26.45 15.27 3.01
C ALA A 99 26.11 14.53 4.31
N ARG A 100 24.88 14.69 4.82
CA ARG A 100 24.49 14.27 6.18
C ARG A 100 23.20 13.47 6.20
N GLY A 101 23.09 12.56 7.16
CA GLY A 101 21.85 11.87 7.49
C GLY A 101 21.42 10.78 6.51
N LEU A 102 20.22 10.26 6.74
CA LEU A 102 19.62 9.13 6.00
C LEU A 102 19.61 9.34 4.47
N MET A 103 19.30 10.57 4.04
CA MET A 103 19.15 10.92 2.62
C MET A 103 20.38 11.61 2.03
N GLN A 104 21.48 11.70 2.80
CA GLN A 104 22.74 12.37 2.43
C GLN A 104 22.51 13.72 1.75
N LEU A 105 21.72 14.58 2.38
CA LEU A 105 21.52 15.95 1.88
C LEU A 105 22.77 16.79 2.15
N MET A 106 23.20 17.54 1.14
CA MET A 106 24.23 18.56 1.32
C MET A 106 23.70 19.67 2.24
N PRO A 107 24.53 20.30 3.09
CA PRO A 107 24.06 21.33 4.03
C PRO A 107 23.32 22.49 3.36
N GLY A 108 23.78 22.93 2.18
CA GLY A 108 23.09 23.96 1.39
C GLY A 108 21.70 23.53 0.93
N THR A 109 21.58 22.32 0.38
CA THR A 109 20.31 21.73 -0.04
C THR A 109 19.34 21.55 1.14
N ALA A 110 19.83 21.08 2.29
CA ALA A 110 19.01 20.95 3.49
C ALA A 110 18.48 22.30 3.99
N ALA A 111 19.31 23.36 3.92
CA ALA A 111 18.90 24.72 4.27
C ALA A 111 17.85 25.27 3.30
N GLU A 112 18.02 25.07 1.99
CA GLU A 112 17.03 25.47 0.97
C GLU A 112 15.69 24.76 1.15
N LEU A 113 15.70 23.49 1.55
CA LEU A 113 14.51 22.70 1.82
C LEU A 113 13.86 23.00 3.18
N GLY A 114 14.60 23.65 4.09
CA GLY A 114 14.15 23.97 5.45
C GLY A 114 14.05 22.76 6.36
N VAL A 115 14.96 21.77 6.20
CA VAL A 115 14.92 20.49 6.93
C VAL A 115 16.19 20.26 7.73
N ASP A 116 16.07 19.59 8.88
CA ASP A 116 17.21 18.98 9.57
C ASP A 116 17.51 17.60 8.95
N PRO A 117 18.65 17.42 8.26
CA PRO A 117 18.99 16.14 7.62
C PRO A 117 19.22 15.01 8.62
N CYS A 118 19.40 15.32 9.91
CA CYS A 118 19.64 14.35 10.98
C CYS A 118 18.36 13.83 11.63
N VAL A 119 17.20 14.40 11.27
CA VAL A 119 15.88 13.89 11.68
C VAL A 119 15.30 13.07 10.51
N PRO A 120 15.19 11.73 10.61
CA PRO A 120 14.80 10.89 9.47
C PRO A 120 13.51 11.33 8.78
N ALA A 121 12.48 11.72 9.54
CA ALA A 121 11.22 12.20 8.97
C ALA A 121 11.41 13.48 8.13
N GLN A 122 12.21 14.43 8.58
CA GLN A 122 12.48 15.68 7.84
C GLN A 122 13.39 15.43 6.64
N ALA A 123 14.40 14.55 6.78
CA ALA A 123 15.29 14.18 5.69
C ALA A 123 14.52 13.51 4.54
N ILE A 124 13.63 12.56 4.86
CA ILE A 124 12.78 11.86 3.89
C ILE A 124 11.82 12.84 3.20
N ASP A 125 11.15 13.71 3.96
CA ASP A 125 10.27 14.75 3.41
C ASP A 125 11.01 15.70 2.45
N GLY A 126 12.16 16.21 2.87
CA GLY A 126 13.00 17.10 2.06
C GLY A 126 13.48 16.43 0.77
N ALA A 127 13.96 15.19 0.85
CA ALA A 127 14.39 14.42 -0.32
C ALA A 127 13.23 14.11 -1.27
N ALA A 128 12.03 13.82 -0.76
CA ALA A 128 10.84 13.63 -1.58
C ALA A 128 10.47 14.90 -2.36
N ARG A 129 10.48 16.06 -1.69
CA ARG A 129 10.25 17.37 -2.33
C ARG A 129 11.30 17.67 -3.39
N TYR A 130 12.57 17.37 -3.12
CA TYR A 130 13.65 17.61 -4.07
C TYR A 130 13.58 16.69 -5.29
N LEU A 131 13.32 15.40 -5.10
CA LEU A 131 13.09 14.45 -6.21
C LEU A 131 11.84 14.82 -7.02
N ALA A 132 10.77 15.30 -6.39
CA ALA A 132 9.58 15.79 -7.10
C ALA A 132 9.90 17.03 -7.95
N GLU A 133 10.73 17.94 -7.47
CA GLU A 133 11.21 19.09 -8.26
C GLU A 133 12.04 18.64 -9.47
N LEU A 134 13.03 17.77 -9.25
CA LEU A 134 13.87 17.24 -10.33
C LEU A 134 13.05 16.46 -11.36
N HIS A 135 12.05 15.69 -10.90
CA HIS A 135 11.14 14.99 -11.79
C HIS A 135 10.28 15.95 -12.60
N ARG A 136 9.74 17.03 -12.01
CA ARG A 136 9.04 18.08 -12.76
C ARG A 136 9.93 18.76 -13.79
N ARG A 137 11.22 18.94 -13.47
CA ARG A 137 12.21 19.58 -14.37
C ARG A 137 12.57 18.69 -15.57
N PHE A 138 12.72 17.38 -15.36
CA PHE A 138 13.26 16.47 -16.38
C PHE A 138 12.24 15.48 -16.97
N GLY A 139 11.06 15.33 -16.36
CA GLY A 139 9.99 14.44 -16.81
C GLY A 139 10.26 12.94 -16.70
N ARG A 140 11.41 12.53 -16.15
CA ARG A 140 11.81 11.13 -16.02
C ARG A 140 12.50 10.86 -14.69
N HIS A 141 12.19 9.71 -14.07
CA HIS A 141 12.77 9.33 -12.77
C HIS A 141 14.28 9.08 -12.85
N ASP A 142 14.79 8.49 -13.91
CA ASP A 142 16.23 8.24 -14.07
C ASP A 142 17.04 9.54 -14.17
N LEU A 143 16.51 10.56 -14.85
CA LEU A 143 17.10 11.91 -14.90
C LEU A 143 16.99 12.65 -13.57
N ALA A 144 15.89 12.46 -12.84
CA ALA A 144 15.74 13.01 -11.49
C ALA A 144 16.77 12.41 -10.53
N LEU A 145 16.99 11.09 -10.57
CA LEU A 145 18.02 10.41 -9.78
C LEU A 145 19.44 10.86 -10.16
N ALA A 146 19.70 11.04 -11.46
CA ALA A 146 20.96 11.61 -11.92
C ALA A 146 21.17 13.04 -11.39
N GLY A 147 20.11 13.85 -11.38
CA GLY A 147 20.12 15.20 -10.84
C GLY A 147 20.29 15.24 -9.31
N TYR A 148 19.76 14.26 -8.59
CA TYR A 148 19.91 14.14 -7.15
C TYR A 148 21.38 13.86 -6.78
N ASN A 149 22.04 12.95 -7.51
CA ASN A 149 23.43 12.58 -7.27
C ASN A 149 24.46 13.58 -7.85
N ALA A 150 24.29 14.02 -9.09
CA ALA A 150 25.28 14.83 -9.82
C ALA A 150 24.93 16.32 -9.88
N GLY A 151 23.76 16.71 -9.39
CA GLY A 151 23.19 18.05 -9.54
C GLY A 151 22.44 18.24 -10.87
N ALA A 152 21.34 18.99 -10.82
CA ALA A 152 20.50 19.29 -11.98
C ALA A 152 21.28 19.92 -13.15
N ALA A 153 22.24 20.80 -12.87
CA ALA A 153 23.03 21.48 -13.89
C ALA A 153 23.89 20.51 -14.73
N ALA A 154 24.31 19.37 -14.15
CA ALA A 154 25.05 18.35 -14.90
C ALA A 154 24.13 17.64 -15.89
N VAL A 155 22.92 17.28 -15.47
CA VAL A 155 21.90 16.64 -16.33
C VAL A 155 21.55 17.56 -17.50
N GLU A 156 21.37 18.87 -17.25
CA GLU A 156 21.08 19.86 -18.29
C GLU A 156 22.21 20.01 -19.29
N ARG A 157 23.45 20.14 -18.81
CA ARG A 157 24.63 20.28 -19.66
C ARG A 157 24.81 19.09 -20.61
N HIS A 158 24.46 17.89 -20.14
CA HIS A 158 24.62 16.66 -20.91
C HIS A 158 23.34 16.25 -21.68
N GLY A 159 22.20 16.90 -21.44
CA GLY A 159 20.92 16.53 -22.05
C GLY A 159 20.44 15.12 -21.68
N GLY A 160 20.87 14.60 -20.53
CA GLY A 160 20.64 13.21 -20.13
C GLY A 160 21.44 12.84 -18.89
N ILE A 161 21.54 11.53 -18.58
CA ILE A 161 22.39 11.05 -17.49
C ILE A 161 23.85 11.41 -17.82
N PRO A 162 24.55 12.21 -16.98
CA PRO A 162 25.93 12.58 -17.22
C PRO A 162 26.83 11.34 -17.37
N PRO A 163 27.90 11.39 -18.18
CA PRO A 163 28.84 10.28 -18.37
C PRO A 163 29.79 10.11 -17.17
N TYR A 164 29.28 10.34 -15.96
CA TYR A 164 29.99 10.11 -14.70
C TYR A 164 29.70 8.67 -14.27
N ARG A 165 30.75 7.87 -14.16
CA ARG A 165 30.65 6.45 -13.79
C ARG A 165 29.86 6.26 -12.48
N GLU A 166 30.08 7.14 -11.52
CA GLU A 166 29.37 7.14 -10.23
C GLU A 166 27.87 7.35 -10.41
N THR A 167 27.46 8.38 -11.16
CA THR A 167 26.05 8.71 -11.38
C THR A 167 25.31 7.64 -12.17
N GLN A 168 25.93 7.07 -13.21
CA GLN A 168 25.33 5.96 -13.96
C GLN A 168 25.12 4.73 -13.06
N ALA A 169 26.11 4.38 -12.24
CA ALA A 169 26.00 3.28 -11.28
C ALA A 169 24.96 3.58 -10.18
N TYR A 170 24.86 4.83 -9.73
CA TYR A 170 23.87 5.28 -8.77
C TYR A 170 22.45 5.08 -9.30
N VAL A 171 22.15 5.60 -10.49
CA VAL A 171 20.82 5.50 -11.11
C VAL A 171 20.42 4.04 -11.29
N ALA A 172 21.33 3.19 -11.82
CA ALA A 172 21.06 1.78 -12.02
C ALA A 172 20.74 1.06 -10.70
N ALA A 173 21.56 1.26 -9.67
CA ALA A 173 21.38 0.61 -8.37
C ALA A 173 20.08 1.04 -7.67
N VAL A 174 19.71 2.31 -7.75
CA VAL A 174 18.46 2.82 -7.17
C VAL A 174 17.25 2.24 -7.89
N LEU A 175 17.24 2.24 -9.24
CA LEU A 175 16.11 1.71 -10.00
C LEU A 175 15.94 0.20 -9.80
N GLU A 176 17.03 -0.57 -9.74
CA GLU A 176 17.00 -2.01 -9.44
C GLU A 176 16.41 -2.27 -8.05
N ARG A 177 16.88 -1.53 -7.03
CA ARG A 177 16.36 -1.65 -5.66
C ARG A 177 14.89 -1.23 -5.57
N ALA A 178 14.52 -0.13 -6.23
CA ALA A 178 13.15 0.38 -6.26
C ALA A 178 12.18 -0.61 -6.90
N ALA A 179 12.58 -1.30 -7.98
CA ALA A 179 11.77 -2.34 -8.61
C ALA A 179 11.50 -3.51 -7.66
N ARG A 180 12.48 -3.91 -6.84
CA ARG A 180 12.30 -4.91 -5.79
C ARG A 180 11.29 -4.44 -4.74
N TYR A 181 11.44 -3.21 -4.26
CA TYR A 181 10.52 -2.60 -3.28
C TYR A 181 9.09 -2.47 -3.81
N ALA A 182 8.91 -2.05 -5.07
CA ALA A 182 7.60 -1.93 -5.70
C ALA A 182 6.85 -3.27 -5.79
N GLY A 183 7.57 -4.37 -6.02
CA GLY A 183 6.99 -5.71 -6.01
C GLY A 183 6.57 -6.20 -4.61
N GLY A 184 7.09 -5.59 -3.53
CA GLY A 184 6.88 -6.02 -2.16
C GLY A 184 5.63 -5.46 -1.47
N ALA A 185 5.11 -4.30 -1.90
CA ALA A 185 3.83 -3.73 -1.44
C ALA A 185 3.48 -2.45 -2.23
N SER A 186 2.47 -2.48 -3.08
CA SER A 186 1.83 -1.22 -3.50
C SER A 186 0.78 -0.84 -2.45
N ALA A 187 1.14 0.06 -1.54
CA ALA A 187 0.16 0.62 -0.61
C ALA A 187 -0.96 1.32 -1.39
N PRO A 188 -2.24 1.13 -1.03
CA PRO A 188 -3.34 1.87 -1.63
C PRO A 188 -3.08 3.38 -1.50
N GLY A 189 -3.66 4.18 -2.39
CA GLY A 189 -3.80 5.62 -2.12
C GLY A 189 -4.64 5.88 -0.86
N GLN A 190 -4.84 7.15 -0.52
CA GLN A 190 -5.81 7.51 0.53
C GLN A 190 -7.18 6.92 0.16
N PRO A 191 -7.84 6.17 1.07
CA PRO A 191 -9.15 5.62 0.79
C PRO A 191 -10.17 6.75 0.51
N PRO A 192 -11.22 6.50 -0.30
CA PRO A 192 -12.26 7.48 -0.57
C PRO A 192 -12.77 8.07 0.76
N GLY A 193 -12.72 9.40 0.89
CA GLY A 193 -12.82 10.09 2.18
C GLY A 193 -14.21 10.06 2.85
N ASP A 194 -15.18 9.32 2.33
CA ASP A 194 -16.50 9.14 2.91
C ASP A 194 -16.55 7.82 3.70
N ALA A 195 -16.97 7.88 4.96
CA ALA A 195 -17.09 6.74 5.87
C ALA A 195 -18.21 5.73 5.49
N ASN A 196 -18.43 5.52 4.18
CA ASN A 196 -19.59 4.86 3.57
C ASN A 196 -19.26 3.45 3.05
N GLY A 197 -18.43 2.69 3.77
CA GLY A 197 -18.23 1.29 3.43
C GLY A 197 -19.55 0.51 3.47
N ASP A 198 -19.69 -0.46 2.58
CA ASP A 198 -20.94 -1.20 2.35
C ASP A 198 -20.71 -2.70 2.63
N PRO A 199 -21.48 -3.33 3.54
CA PRO A 199 -21.36 -4.76 3.78
C PRO A 199 -21.48 -5.61 2.51
N ALA A 200 -22.31 -5.21 1.55
CA ALA A 200 -22.50 -5.95 0.31
C ALA A 200 -21.22 -5.96 -0.54
N ARG A 201 -20.47 -4.84 -0.59
CA ARG A 201 -19.19 -4.76 -1.31
C ARG A 201 -18.10 -5.58 -0.63
N VAL A 202 -18.02 -5.53 0.70
CA VAL A 202 -17.08 -6.36 1.47
C VAL A 202 -17.38 -7.84 1.29
N LEU A 203 -18.66 -8.24 1.29
CA LEU A 203 -19.06 -9.62 1.05
C LEU A 203 -18.75 -10.07 -0.39
N ALA A 204 -18.95 -9.21 -1.40
CA ALA A 204 -18.56 -9.51 -2.77
C ALA A 204 -17.04 -9.72 -2.92
N LEU A 205 -16.23 -8.87 -2.29
CA LEU A 205 -14.77 -9.04 -2.23
C LEU A 205 -14.37 -10.36 -1.54
N ALA A 206 -15.15 -10.80 -0.54
CA ALA A 206 -14.94 -12.09 0.10
C ALA A 206 -15.30 -13.27 -0.82
N ASP A 207 -16.37 -13.15 -1.60
CA ASP A 207 -16.77 -14.15 -2.60
C ASP A 207 -15.76 -14.25 -3.75
N ASP A 208 -15.11 -13.15 -4.09
CA ASP A 208 -14.00 -13.08 -5.05
C ASP A 208 -12.64 -13.57 -4.46
N GLY A 209 -12.63 -13.99 -3.19
CA GLY A 209 -11.43 -14.51 -2.52
C GLY A 209 -10.40 -13.45 -2.12
N ARG A 210 -10.73 -12.15 -2.20
CA ARG A 210 -9.88 -11.05 -1.71
C ARG A 210 -9.91 -10.94 -0.19
N ILE A 211 -11.00 -11.34 0.44
CA ILE A 211 -11.16 -11.31 1.90
C ILE A 211 -11.59 -12.69 2.38
N VAL A 212 -10.76 -13.34 3.18
CA VAL A 212 -11.11 -14.61 3.82
C VAL A 212 -11.91 -14.31 5.08
N LEU A 213 -13.18 -14.73 5.08
CA LEU A 213 -14.15 -14.60 6.17
C LEU A 213 -14.76 -15.96 6.48
N THR A 214 -15.01 -16.26 7.75
CA THR A 214 -15.87 -17.38 8.14
C THR A 214 -17.35 -16.95 8.15
N ASP A 215 -18.26 -17.90 8.33
CA ASP A 215 -19.70 -17.62 8.47
C ASP A 215 -20.00 -16.64 9.62
N ARG A 216 -19.16 -16.67 10.67
CA ARG A 216 -19.27 -15.77 11.81
C ARG A 216 -19.02 -14.32 11.40
N GLU A 217 -17.91 -14.03 10.73
CA GLU A 217 -17.62 -12.66 10.27
C GLU A 217 -18.62 -12.20 9.21
N ARG A 218 -19.04 -13.10 8.31
CA ARG A 218 -20.11 -12.81 7.33
C ARG A 218 -21.42 -12.43 8.03
N GLY A 219 -21.73 -13.04 9.18
CA GLY A 219 -22.85 -12.67 10.04
C GLY A 219 -22.67 -11.29 10.67
N ASP A 220 -21.50 -10.99 11.23
CA ASP A 220 -21.19 -9.71 11.85
C ASP A 220 -21.31 -8.53 10.85
N LEU A 221 -20.82 -8.70 9.61
CA LEU A 221 -20.90 -7.67 8.57
C LEU A 221 -22.34 -7.25 8.23
N ARG A 222 -23.30 -8.16 8.36
CA ARG A 222 -24.72 -7.89 8.09
C ARG A 222 -25.41 -7.15 9.24
N ASN A 223 -24.73 -6.95 10.37
CA ASN A 223 -25.29 -6.25 11.50
C ASN A 223 -25.38 -4.73 11.18
N PRO A 224 -26.54 -4.08 11.39
CA PRO A 224 -26.70 -2.65 11.13
C PRO A 224 -25.84 -1.75 12.02
N ALA A 225 -25.28 -2.27 13.12
CA ALA A 225 -24.34 -1.55 13.97
C ALA A 225 -22.90 -1.53 13.42
N MET A 226 -22.60 -2.27 12.33
CA MET A 226 -21.27 -2.29 11.74
C MET A 226 -20.84 -0.89 11.28
N ASP A 227 -19.68 -0.45 11.76
CA ASP A 227 -19.17 0.88 11.45
C ASP A 227 -18.73 0.97 9.98
N GLY A 228 -19.28 1.93 9.25
CA GLY A 228 -18.96 2.15 7.84
C GLY A 228 -17.48 2.41 7.57
N ARG A 229 -16.71 2.88 8.57
CA ARG A 229 -15.26 3.07 8.44
C ARG A 229 -14.49 1.76 8.46
N VAL A 230 -14.94 0.79 9.27
CA VAL A 230 -14.37 -0.57 9.26
C VAL A 230 -14.60 -1.21 7.89
N LEU A 231 -15.78 -1.03 7.33
CA LEU A 231 -16.10 -1.54 5.99
C LEU A 231 -15.25 -0.84 4.92
N ALA A 232 -15.14 0.49 4.97
CA ALA A 232 -14.36 1.27 4.00
C ALA A 232 -12.87 0.92 4.05
N ILE A 233 -12.30 0.72 5.24
CA ILE A 233 -10.89 0.32 5.35
C ILE A 233 -10.65 -1.08 4.80
N MET A 234 -11.59 -2.01 5.02
CA MET A 234 -11.53 -3.36 4.45
C MET A 234 -11.60 -3.34 2.92
N GLU A 235 -12.49 -2.52 2.33
CA GLU A 235 -12.56 -2.32 0.88
C GLU A 235 -11.24 -1.77 0.32
N ALA A 236 -10.66 -0.76 0.99
CA ALA A 236 -9.40 -0.14 0.56
C ALA A 236 -8.21 -1.08 0.68
N LEU A 237 -8.12 -1.88 1.75
CA LEU A 237 -7.10 -2.92 1.89
C LEU A 237 -7.22 -3.97 0.78
N ALA A 238 -8.44 -4.40 0.47
CA ALA A 238 -8.73 -5.43 -0.53
C ALA A 238 -8.33 -5.02 -1.95
N ALA A 239 -8.19 -3.72 -2.23
CA ALA A 239 -7.71 -3.21 -3.51
C ALA A 239 -6.23 -3.59 -3.78
N SER A 240 -5.41 -3.68 -2.73
CA SER A 240 -3.98 -4.00 -2.86
C SER A 240 -3.64 -5.41 -2.36
N TRP A 241 -4.23 -5.85 -1.26
CA TRP A 241 -3.85 -7.10 -0.59
C TRP A 241 -5.04 -8.03 -0.43
N ALA A 242 -4.82 -9.33 -0.65
CA ALA A 242 -5.75 -10.33 -0.11
C ALA A 242 -5.50 -10.47 1.40
N PHE A 243 -6.52 -10.67 2.22
CA PHE A 243 -6.32 -10.79 3.66
C PHE A 243 -7.35 -11.67 4.36
N ALA A 244 -7.01 -12.14 5.56
CA ALA A 244 -7.88 -13.01 6.35
C ALA A 244 -8.25 -12.37 7.69
N VAL A 245 -9.56 -12.26 7.95
CA VAL A 245 -10.10 -11.67 9.16
C VAL A 245 -10.20 -12.73 10.25
N SER A 246 -9.72 -12.41 11.45
CA SER A 246 -9.90 -13.26 12.62
C SER A 246 -11.09 -12.87 13.47
N VAL A 247 -11.42 -11.58 13.57
CA VAL A 247 -12.49 -11.09 14.46
C VAL A 247 -13.05 -9.76 13.94
N LEU A 248 -14.39 -9.62 13.97
CA LEU A 248 -15.09 -8.34 13.85
C LEU A 248 -15.79 -7.98 15.17
N LYS A 249 -16.80 -8.76 15.57
CA LYS A 249 -17.49 -8.62 16.86
C LYS A 249 -17.60 -9.95 17.59
N THR A 250 -18.11 -10.96 16.91
CA THR A 250 -18.46 -12.25 17.51
C THR A 250 -17.18 -13.02 17.80
N GLY A 251 -17.11 -13.62 18.99
CA GLY A 251 -15.91 -14.31 19.47
C GLY A 251 -14.91 -13.41 20.22
N HIS A 252 -15.23 -12.13 20.45
CA HIS A 252 -14.45 -11.23 21.30
C HIS A 252 -15.23 -10.83 22.56
N SER A 253 -14.55 -10.78 23.72
CA SER A 253 -15.13 -10.31 24.99
C SER A 253 -15.50 -8.83 24.93
N ARG A 254 -16.39 -8.37 25.79
CA ARG A 254 -16.67 -6.93 25.93
C ARG A 254 -15.44 -6.17 26.37
N CYS A 255 -14.67 -6.73 27.28
CA CYS A 255 -13.54 -6.06 27.90
C CYS A 255 -12.21 -6.30 27.18
N VAL A 256 -11.35 -5.27 27.18
CA VAL A 256 -9.94 -5.34 26.77
C VAL A 256 -9.17 -6.22 27.76
N GLY A 257 -8.32 -7.11 27.25
CA GLY A 257 -7.51 -8.04 28.06
C GLY A 257 -8.24 -9.32 28.52
N GLY A 258 -9.49 -9.51 28.09
CA GLY A 258 -10.28 -10.72 28.36
C GLY A 258 -11.17 -10.64 29.61
N GLY A 259 -12.34 -11.27 29.51
CA GLY A 259 -13.29 -11.45 30.61
C GLY A 259 -14.26 -10.28 30.81
N ASP A 260 -15.56 -10.57 30.87
CA ASP A 260 -16.60 -9.55 31.01
C ASP A 260 -16.79 -9.18 32.49
N ARG A 261 -16.26 -8.02 32.88
CA ARG A 261 -16.30 -7.52 34.27
C ARG A 261 -16.81 -6.08 34.36
N PRO A 262 -17.55 -5.70 35.42
CA PRO A 262 -18.02 -4.33 35.61
C PRO A 262 -16.87 -3.31 35.61
N GLY A 263 -17.08 -2.16 34.96
CA GLY A 263 -16.11 -1.05 34.91
C GLY A 263 -14.87 -1.31 34.07
N CYS A 264 -14.85 -2.38 33.25
CA CYS A 264 -13.74 -2.63 32.36
C CYS A 264 -13.67 -1.61 31.22
N ARG A 265 -12.47 -1.44 30.66
CA ARG A 265 -12.31 -0.76 29.36
C ARG A 265 -12.89 -1.67 28.28
N GLU A 266 -13.89 -1.17 27.56
CA GLU A 266 -14.55 -1.92 26.50
C GLU A 266 -13.71 -1.94 25.23
N SER A 267 -13.75 -3.05 24.50
CA SER A 267 -13.10 -3.22 23.21
C SER A 267 -13.93 -2.59 22.10
N HIS A 268 -13.28 -2.00 21.09
CA HIS A 268 -13.96 -1.52 19.88
C HIS A 268 -14.66 -2.65 19.11
N HIS A 269 -14.17 -3.89 19.20
CA HIS A 269 -14.88 -5.05 18.65
C HIS A 269 -16.28 -5.19 19.23
N TYR A 270 -16.46 -4.96 20.53
CA TYR A 270 -17.76 -5.07 21.20
C TYR A 270 -18.82 -4.14 20.60
N HIS A 271 -18.38 -3.06 19.96
CA HIS A 271 -19.26 -2.07 19.35
C HIS A 271 -19.30 -2.15 17.81
N TYR A 272 -18.80 -3.22 17.20
CA TYR A 272 -18.66 -3.35 15.73
C TYR A 272 -17.82 -2.23 15.09
N ARG A 273 -16.83 -1.71 15.83
CA ARG A 273 -15.94 -0.62 15.38
C ARG A 273 -14.50 -1.08 15.18
N ALA A 274 -14.26 -2.38 15.03
CA ALA A 274 -12.91 -2.89 14.83
C ALA A 274 -12.86 -4.16 13.97
N VAL A 275 -11.69 -4.40 13.41
CA VAL A 275 -11.34 -5.62 12.68
C VAL A 275 -9.94 -6.08 13.07
N ASP A 276 -9.80 -7.39 13.29
CA ASP A 276 -8.50 -8.05 13.46
C ASP A 276 -8.20 -8.86 12.21
N ILE A 277 -7.02 -8.65 11.63
CA ILE A 277 -6.55 -9.31 10.41
C ILE A 277 -5.31 -10.13 10.75
N TYR A 278 -5.37 -11.45 10.54
CA TYR A 278 -4.31 -12.37 10.98
C TYR A 278 -3.39 -12.83 9.84
N ALA A 279 -3.74 -12.56 8.58
CA ALA A 279 -2.91 -12.89 7.43
C ALA A 279 -3.12 -11.90 6.27
N PHE A 280 -2.07 -11.67 5.50
CA PHE A 280 -2.10 -10.93 4.24
C PHE A 280 -1.41 -11.76 3.15
N ASP A 281 -2.01 -11.81 1.96
CA ASP A 281 -1.54 -12.58 0.79
C ASP A 281 -1.17 -14.04 1.10
N GLY A 282 -1.94 -14.66 2.01
CA GLY A 282 -1.74 -16.04 2.45
C GLY A 282 -0.72 -16.23 3.57
N GLU A 283 0.04 -15.19 3.93
CA GLU A 283 1.07 -15.24 4.97
C GLU A 283 0.54 -14.72 6.32
N HIS A 284 0.79 -15.46 7.39
CA HIS A 284 0.38 -15.07 8.73
C HIS A 284 1.11 -13.80 9.22
N VAL A 285 0.38 -12.92 9.88
CA VAL A 285 0.94 -11.73 10.53
C VAL A 285 1.85 -12.15 11.67
N GLY A 286 3.02 -11.52 11.75
CA GLY A 286 3.99 -11.70 12.82
C GLY A 286 5.06 -10.62 12.80
N PRO A 287 6.01 -10.60 13.77
CA PRO A 287 7.05 -9.58 13.86
C PRO A 287 7.96 -9.47 12.62
N GLY A 288 8.07 -10.55 11.83
CA GLY A 288 8.80 -10.60 10.56
C GLY A 288 7.92 -10.39 9.32
N SER A 289 6.61 -10.12 9.45
CA SER A 289 5.72 -9.99 8.29
C SER A 289 5.95 -8.65 7.57
N THR A 290 6.42 -8.72 6.32
CA THR A 290 6.69 -7.56 5.47
C THR A 290 5.41 -6.89 4.99
N THR A 291 4.45 -7.67 4.46
CA THR A 291 3.16 -7.16 4.00
C THR A 291 2.39 -6.49 5.13
N ALA A 292 2.31 -7.11 6.30
CA ALA A 292 1.63 -6.52 7.45
C ALA A 292 2.29 -5.21 7.90
N ARG A 293 3.63 -5.12 7.81
CA ARG A 293 4.37 -3.89 8.12
C ARG A 293 4.03 -2.78 7.13
N ALA A 294 3.94 -3.09 5.83
CA ALA A 294 3.52 -2.13 4.82
C ALA A 294 2.08 -1.65 5.05
N VAL A 295 1.16 -2.56 5.37
CA VAL A 295 -0.23 -2.23 5.73
C VAL A 295 -0.27 -1.28 6.93
N VAL A 296 0.45 -1.59 8.01
CA VAL A 296 0.49 -0.72 9.21
C VAL A 296 1.11 0.64 8.91
N GLY A 297 2.14 0.68 8.06
CA GLY A 297 2.72 1.94 7.57
C GLY A 297 1.72 2.77 6.77
N TRP A 298 0.93 2.14 5.89
CA TRP A 298 -0.14 2.81 5.15
C TRP A 298 -1.26 3.32 6.07
N LEU A 299 -1.71 2.50 7.03
CA LEU A 299 -2.71 2.94 8.02
C LEU A 299 -2.29 4.20 8.77
N ALA A 300 -0.98 4.37 9.02
CA ALA A 300 -0.42 5.54 9.68
C ALA A 300 -0.49 6.83 8.82
N THR A 301 -0.64 6.71 7.50
CA THR A 301 -0.77 7.87 6.59
C THR A 301 -2.21 8.34 6.43
N ILE A 302 -3.18 7.52 6.86
CA ILE A 302 -4.59 7.83 6.66
C ILE A 302 -5.01 9.01 7.52
N THR A 303 -5.59 10.01 6.87
CA THR A 303 -6.14 11.21 7.52
C THR A 303 -7.67 11.28 7.44
N GLY A 304 -8.26 12.26 8.12
CA GLY A 304 -9.70 12.52 8.07
C GLY A 304 -10.54 11.48 8.81
N VAL A 305 -11.78 11.30 8.36
CA VAL A 305 -12.79 10.45 9.03
C VAL A 305 -12.42 8.96 9.03
N LEU A 306 -11.57 8.52 8.10
CA LEU A 306 -11.10 7.14 8.00
C LEU A 306 -9.84 6.85 8.81
N ARG A 307 -9.21 7.85 9.44
CA ARG A 307 -8.05 7.64 10.31
C ARG A 307 -8.44 6.73 11.48
N PRO A 308 -7.82 5.54 11.64
CA PRO A 308 -8.08 4.69 12.79
C PRO A 308 -7.72 5.41 14.10
N ALA A 309 -8.52 5.16 15.14
CA ALA A 309 -8.20 5.66 16.48
C ALA A 309 -7.15 4.77 17.16
N GLU A 310 -7.17 3.48 16.85
CA GLU A 310 -6.30 2.45 17.41
C GLU A 310 -5.78 1.53 16.31
N VAL A 311 -4.46 1.34 16.25
CA VAL A 311 -3.82 0.34 15.38
C VAL A 311 -2.87 -0.50 16.23
N GLY A 312 -3.29 -1.72 16.57
CA GLY A 312 -2.48 -2.68 17.30
C GLY A 312 -1.72 -3.57 16.34
N SER A 313 -0.40 -3.72 16.49
CA SER A 313 0.38 -4.59 15.58
C SER A 313 1.68 -5.12 16.22
N PRO A 314 2.40 -6.04 15.55
CA PRO A 314 3.74 -6.46 15.97
C PRO A 314 4.81 -5.38 15.81
N PHE A 315 4.48 -4.22 15.22
CA PHE A 315 5.45 -3.20 14.81
C PHE A 315 5.27 -1.90 15.59
N ARG A 316 6.38 -1.28 15.98
CA ARG A 316 6.38 0.09 16.52
C ARG A 316 6.56 1.08 15.38
N THR A 317 5.63 2.02 15.23
CA THR A 317 5.70 3.07 14.19
C THR A 317 5.81 4.49 14.75
N GLY A 318 5.55 4.71 16.05
CA GLY A 318 5.52 6.04 16.65
C GLY A 318 4.32 6.91 16.24
N SER A 319 3.44 6.40 15.36
CA SER A 319 2.26 7.10 14.87
C SER A 319 1.18 7.21 15.96
N PRO A 320 0.47 8.36 16.09
CA PRO A 320 -0.59 8.51 17.09
C PRO A 320 -1.68 7.44 16.98
N GLY A 321 -1.97 6.75 18.08
CA GLY A 321 -2.95 5.66 18.12
C GLY A 321 -2.39 4.28 17.74
N HIS A 322 -1.15 4.20 17.26
CA HIS A 322 -0.50 2.92 16.99
C HIS A 322 0.21 2.38 18.24
N PHE A 323 0.11 1.07 18.49
CA PHE A 323 0.74 0.43 19.64
C PHE A 323 1.14 -1.01 19.33
N THR A 324 2.00 -1.56 20.20
CA THR A 324 2.41 -2.97 20.18
C THR A 324 2.38 -3.52 21.60
N ASP A 325 1.83 -4.72 21.77
CA ASP A 325 1.75 -5.42 23.05
C ASP A 325 1.76 -6.94 22.82
N PRO A 326 1.80 -7.79 23.88
CA PRO A 326 1.84 -9.24 23.72
C PRO A 326 0.64 -9.86 22.98
N TYR A 327 -0.51 -9.18 22.90
CA TYR A 327 -1.72 -9.69 22.26
C TYR A 327 -1.70 -9.46 20.74
N HIS A 328 -1.05 -8.39 20.28
CA HIS A 328 -1.02 -7.99 18.86
C HIS A 328 0.21 -8.52 18.10
N GLN A 329 0.80 -9.62 18.55
CA GLN A 329 1.99 -10.20 17.90
C GLN A 329 1.67 -11.08 16.69
N ARG A 330 0.39 -11.36 16.42
CA ARG A 330 -0.06 -12.30 15.38
C ARG A 330 -1.21 -11.80 14.51
N HIS A 331 -1.55 -10.53 14.62
CA HIS A 331 -2.59 -9.89 13.83
C HIS A 331 -2.36 -8.37 13.80
N VAL A 332 -3.02 -7.69 12.86
CA VAL A 332 -3.18 -6.24 12.84
C VAL A 332 -4.60 -5.93 13.32
N HIS A 333 -4.71 -5.20 14.42
CA HIS A 333 -5.95 -4.65 14.93
C HIS A 333 -6.16 -3.25 14.36
N ILE A 334 -7.37 -2.97 13.87
CA ILE A 334 -7.77 -1.64 13.39
C ILE A 334 -9.07 -1.28 14.10
N GLY A 335 -9.06 -0.21 14.90
CA GLY A 335 -10.17 0.20 15.74
C GLY A 335 -10.55 1.68 15.58
N TYR A 336 -11.84 1.96 15.67
CA TYR A 336 -12.41 3.30 15.57
C TYR A 336 -13.10 3.73 16.86
N ALA A 337 -12.81 4.96 17.28
CA ALA A 337 -13.53 5.62 18.36
C ALA A 337 -15.00 5.87 17.96
N ALA A 338 -15.89 6.03 18.95
CA ALA A 338 -17.26 6.45 18.67
C ALA A 338 -17.26 7.78 17.90
N ASN A 339 -18.20 7.92 16.95
CA ASN A 339 -18.44 9.23 16.35
C ASN A 339 -18.90 10.19 17.46
N PRO A 340 -18.34 11.42 17.52
CA PRO A 340 -18.77 12.42 18.48
C PRO A 340 -20.26 12.80 18.29
#